data_AF-A0A9P4NKX1-F1
#
_entry.id   AF-A0A9P4NKX1-F1
#
_cell.length_a   1.000
_cell.length_b   1.000
_cell.length_c   1.000
_cell.angle_alpha   90.00
_cell.angle_beta   90.00
_cell.angle_gamma   90.00
#
_symmetry.space_group_name_H-M   'P 1'
#
loop_
_entity.id
_entity.type
_entity.pdbx_description
1 polymer ?
#
loop_
_entity_poly.entity_id
_entity_poly.type
_entity_poly.pdbx_seq_one_letter_code
_entity_poly.pdbx_strand_id
1 'polypeptide(L)' 'FVWEHAGASEVYATGTFDDWSKTVKLEKVGEAFEKTVDLPTGEKIFYRYVVDGNWTDNIFQRTEADEHGNVNNVFDS' A
#
# COMPACT_ATOMS: atom_id res chain seq x y z
N PHE A 1 4.04 -5.18 3.66
CA PHE A 1 3.11 -4.99 2.54
C PHE A 1 3.26 -6.14 1.56
N VAL A 2 2.14 -6.66 1.04
CA VAL A 2 2.12 -7.78 0.10
C VAL A 2 1.07 -7.49 -0.97
N TRP A 3 1.43 -7.71 -2.23
CA TRP A 3 0.56 -7.62 -3.40
C TRP A 3 0.59 -8.97 -4.13
N GLU A 4 -0.48 -9.74 -4.01
CA GLU A 4 -0.56 -11.14 -4.43
C GLU A 4 -1.06 -11.33 -5.88
N HIS A 5 -1.20 -10.25 -6.64
CA HIS A 5 -1.70 -10.32 -8.02
C HIS A 5 -0.56 -10.40 -9.04
N ALA A 6 -0.61 -11.45 -9.88
CA ALA A 6 0.30 -11.64 -11.00
C ALA A 6 0.09 -10.58 -12.09
N GLY A 7 1.10 -10.43 -12.96
CA GLY A 7 1.04 -9.58 -14.16
C GLY A 7 1.56 -8.15 -13.99
N ALA A 8 1.83 -7.71 -12.76
CA ALA A 8 2.48 -6.43 -12.50
C ALA A 8 3.97 -6.47 -12.87
N SER A 9 4.47 -5.37 -13.43
CA SER A 9 5.90 -5.16 -13.67
C SER A 9 6.57 -4.44 -12.50
N GLU A 10 5.85 -3.50 -11.88
CA GLU A 10 6.33 -2.70 -10.77
C GLU A 10 5.20 -2.38 -9.79
N VAL A 11 5.51 -2.49 -8.48
CA VAL A 11 4.55 -2.22 -7.40
C VAL A 11 5.21 -1.34 -6.33
N TYR A 12 4.52 -0.28 -5.95
CA TYR A 12 4.84 0.53 -4.77
C TYR A 12 3.71 0.45 -3.75
N ALA A 13 4.04 0.49 -2.47
CA ALA A 13 3.12 0.89 -1.41
C ALA A 13 3.41 2.36 -1.07
N THR A 14 2.37 3.13 -0.78
CA THR A 14 2.52 4.53 -0.38
C THR A 14 1.33 4.94 0.48
N GLY A 15 1.53 5.90 1.37
CA GLY A 15 0.52 6.29 2.33
C GLY A 15 0.97 7.42 3.23
N THR A 16 0.24 7.58 4.32
CA THR A 16 0.54 8.56 5.39
C THR A 16 1.97 8.46 5.92
N PHE A 17 2.54 7.25 6.02
CA PHE A 17 3.91 7.00 6.50
C PHE A 17 5.01 7.55 5.58
N ASP A 18 4.70 7.83 4.31
CA ASP A 18 5.65 8.40 3.35
C ASP A 18 5.11 9.64 2.63
N ASP A 19 4.10 10.29 3.19
CA ASP A 19 3.42 11.44 2.60
C ASP A 19 3.02 11.23 1.13
N TRP A 20 2.53 10.03 0.82
CA TRP A 20 2.05 9.63 -0.51
C TRP A 20 3.10 9.73 -1.64
N SER A 21 4.39 9.73 -1.28
CA SER A 21 5.52 9.99 -2.18
C SER A 21 6.05 8.77 -2.93
N LYS A 22 5.51 7.56 -2.71
CA LYS A 22 5.87 6.29 -3.39
C LYS A 22 7.32 5.87 -3.14
N THR A 23 7.77 6.00 -1.90
CA THR A 23 9.14 5.63 -1.52
C THR A 23 9.31 4.13 -1.28
N VAL A 24 8.23 3.40 -1.00
CA VAL A 24 8.28 1.96 -0.72
C VAL A 24 8.00 1.16 -1.99
N LYS A 25 9.05 0.88 -2.76
CA LYS A 25 9.03 -0.10 -3.85
C LYS A 25 9.05 -1.53 -3.29
N LEU A 26 8.11 -2.38 -3.71
CA LEU A 26 8.06 -3.79 -3.33
C LEU A 26 8.97 -4.65 -4.23
N GLU A 27 9.43 -5.75 -3.69
CA GLU A 27 10.29 -6.71 -4.39
C GLU A 27 9.46 -7.85 -4.95
N LYS A 28 9.75 -8.27 -6.19
CA LYS A 28 9.03 -9.38 -6.82
C LYS A 28 9.50 -10.70 -6.24
N VAL A 29 8.59 -11.48 -5.68
CA VAL A 29 8.83 -12.79 -5.08
C VAL A 29 7.87 -13.79 -5.70
N GLY A 30 8.37 -14.60 -6.64
CA GLY A 30 7.54 -15.49 -7.46
C GLY A 30 6.54 -14.71 -8.30
N GLU A 31 5.25 -14.94 -8.05
CA GLU A 31 4.13 -14.23 -8.72
C GLU A 31 3.62 -13.01 -7.92
N ALA A 32 4.12 -12.81 -6.70
CA ALA A 32 3.71 -11.73 -5.81
C ALA A 32 4.78 -10.63 -5.70
N PHE A 33 4.43 -9.53 -5.05
CA PHE A 33 5.33 -8.49 -4.63
C PHE A 33 5.24 -8.30 -3.12
N GLU A 34 6.38 -8.18 -2.43
CA GLU A 34 6.40 -8.01 -0.97
C GLU A 34 7.52 -7.10 -0.50
N LYS A 35 7.30 -6.48 0.67
CA LYS A 35 8.33 -5.75 1.42
C LYS A 35 7.92 -5.58 2.88
N THR A 36 8.86 -5.83 3.78
CA THR A 36 8.74 -5.49 5.19
C THR A 36 9.16 -4.04 5.39
N VAL A 37 8.33 -3.27 6.10
CA VAL A 37 8.54 -1.84 6.36
C VAL A 37 8.28 -1.59 7.83
N ASP A 38 9.20 -0.89 8.49
CA ASP A 38 8.99 -0.39 9.84
C ASP A 38 8.04 0.80 9.79
N LEU A 39 6.88 0.67 10.44
CA LEU A 39 5.88 1.73 10.53
C LEU A 39 5.85 2.35 11.93
N PRO A 40 5.49 3.64 12.06
CA PRO A 40 5.22 4.24 13.36
C PRO A 40 4.17 3.45 14.14
N THR A 41 4.41 3.23 15.43
CA THR A 41 3.48 2.54 16.33
C THR A 41 2.50 3.50 16.98
N GLY A 42 1.25 3.06 17.20
CA GLY A 42 0.17 3.85 17.77
C GLY A 42 -0.48 4.82 16.78
N GLU A 43 -0.17 4.73 15.49
CA GLU A 43 -0.71 5.60 14.45
C GLU A 43 -1.62 4.82 13.49
N LYS A 44 -2.72 5.45 13.09
CA LYS A 44 -3.55 4.93 12.00
C LYS A 44 -2.87 5.25 10.68
N ILE A 45 -2.52 4.21 9.94
CA ILE A 45 -1.86 4.33 8.65
C ILE A 45 -2.86 4.11 7.52
N PHE A 46 -3.08 5.16 6.72
CA PHE A 46 -3.75 5.03 5.43
C PHE A 46 -2.72 4.78 4.32
N TYR A 47 -3.02 3.85 3.41
CA TYR A 47 -2.15 3.51 2.29
C TYR A 47 -2.92 3.02 1.05
N ARG A 48 -2.22 3.00 -0.09
CA ARG A 48 -2.63 2.39 -1.36
C ARG A 48 -1.42 1.77 -2.04
N TYR A 49 -1.68 0.94 -3.06
CA TYR A 49 -0.66 0.46 -3.97
C TYR A 49 -0.64 1.31 -5.25
N VAL A 50 0.54 1.43 -5.85
CA VAL A 50 0.71 1.95 -7.21
C VAL A 50 1.30 0.83 -8.05
N VAL A 51 0.50 0.28 -8.96
CA VAL A 51 0.83 -0.89 -9.78
C VAL A 51 0.95 -0.44 -11.23
N ASP A 52 2.14 -0.57 -11.81
CA ASP A 52 2.45 -0.12 -13.17
C ASP A 52 2.01 1.34 -13.43
N GLY A 53 2.20 2.20 -12.44
CA GLY A 53 1.83 3.63 -12.48
C GLY A 53 0.36 3.94 -12.15
N ASN A 54 -0.48 2.93 -11.96
CA ASN A 54 -1.90 3.10 -11.63
C ASN A 54 -2.15 2.93 -10.14
N TRP A 55 -2.92 3.84 -9.56
CA TRP A 55 -3.34 3.73 -8.16
C TRP A 55 -4.37 2.62 -8.01
N THR A 56 -4.16 1.75 -7.05
CA THR A 56 -5.09 0.67 -6.70
C THR A 56 -5.12 0.48 -5.19
N ASP A 57 -6.31 0.23 -4.67
CA ASP A 57 -6.53 -0.33 -3.35
C ASP A 57 -6.45 -1.86 -3.42
N ASN A 58 -6.05 -2.49 -2.32
CA ASN A 58 -6.20 -3.93 -2.15
C ASN A 58 -7.57 -4.20 -1.50
N ILE A 59 -8.53 -4.68 -2.28
CA ILE A 59 -9.91 -4.93 -1.84
C ILE A 59 -10.06 -6.00 -0.75
N PHE A 60 -9.02 -6.82 -0.52
CA PHE A 60 -9.02 -7.84 0.53
C PHE A 60 -8.50 -7.32 1.87
N GLN A 61 -7.94 -6.11 1.90
CA GLN A 61 -7.48 -5.47 3.11
C GLN A 61 -8.51 -4.47 3.61
N ARG A 62 -8.54 -4.22 4.92
CA ARG A 62 -9.47 -3.27 5.54
C ARG A 62 -9.34 -1.90 4.87
N THR A 63 -10.47 -1.28 4.58
CA THR A 63 -10.54 0.08 4.05
C THR A 63 -11.33 1.00 4.97
N GLU A 64 -11.02 2.29 4.92
CA GLU A 64 -11.72 3.34 5.65
C GLU A 64 -11.68 4.63 4.82
N ALA A 65 -12.71 5.47 4.96
CA ALA A 65 -12.73 6.79 4.34
C ALA A 65 -11.90 7.76 5.19
N ASP A 66 -11.02 8.51 4.55
CA ASP A 66 -10.30 9.62 5.21
C ASP A 66 -11.21 10.85 5.41
N GLU A 67 -10.68 11.90 6.05
CA GLU A 67 -11.42 13.15 6.32
C GLU A 67 -11.89 13.88 5.04
N HIS A 68 -11.33 13.53 3.88
CA HIS A 68 -11.68 14.09 2.57
C HIS A 68 -12.63 13.18 1.79
N GLY A 69 -13.05 12.04 2.36
CA GLY A 69 -13.94 11.07 1.75
C GLY A 69 -13.24 10.07 0.81
N ASN A 70 -11.91 10.03 0.76
CA ASN A 70 -11.20 9.03 -0.04
C ASN A 70 -11.15 7.70 0.70
N VAL A 71 -11.56 6.63 0.02
CA VAL A 71 -11.45 5.27 0.57
C VAL A 71 -10.03 4.77 0.35
N ASN A 72 -9.32 4.47 1.45
CA ASN A 72 -7.94 3.96 1.42
C ASN A 72 -7.85 2.66 2.21
N ASN A 73 -6.84 1.83 1.95
CA ASN A 73 -6.52 0.75 2.88
C ASN A 73 -6.03 1.34 4.21
N VAL A 74 -6.38 0.69 5.32
CA VAL A 74 -6.04 1.14 6.67
C VAL A 74 -5.31 0.04 7.44
N PHE A 75 -4.27 0.44 8.15
CA PHE A 75 -3.51 -0.39 9.08
C PHE A 75 -3.41 0.33 10.42
N ASP A 76 -3.87 -0.33 11.49
CA ASP A 76 -3.71 0.14 12.86
C ASP A 76 -2.46 -0.58 13.43
N SER A 77 -1.38 0.16 13.66
CA SER A 77 -0.08 -0.36 14.15
C SER A 77 -0.11 -0.80 15.62
#